data_AF-A0A819RVH1-F1
#
_entry.id   AF-A0A819RVH1-F1
#
_cell.length_a   1.000
_cell.length_b   1.000
_cell.length_c   1.000
_cell.angle_alpha   90.00
_cell.angle_beta   90.00
_cell.angle_gamma   90.00
#
_symmetry.space_group_name_H-M   'P 1'
#
loop_
_entity.id
_entity.type
_entity.pdbx_description
1 polymer ?
#
loop_
_entity_poly.entity_id
_entity_poly.type
_entity_poly.pdbx_seq_one_letter_code
_entity_poly.pdbx_strand_id
1 'polypeptide(L)'
;MAFSLVGHTGNKLKLGVKNKESYTTLISADKWPLQINNMNITVIKPKFIPDSFALVVRYVPLQYNDKYVKDEIERNLQSSENVRCIQYRFQRRTNDFRFIVKNLHEYSSFLKLGRISIGNTLCTITPFLAGNRMTLSSVCEKVAEYRSELKEQVNNAILSDKLQRLVPQDHPQPIQFEMK
;
A
#
# COMPACT_ATOMS: atom_id res chain seq x y z
N MET A 1 -15.51 -15.66 -8.67
CA MET A 1 -14.39 -14.73 -8.97
C MET A 1 -14.87 -13.76 -10.03
N ALA A 2 -14.85 -12.45 -9.76
CA ALA A 2 -15.33 -11.46 -10.72
C ALA A 2 -14.11 -10.75 -11.35
N PHE A 3 -13.84 -11.07 -12.61
CA PHE A 3 -12.89 -10.36 -13.46
C PHE A 3 -13.65 -9.41 -14.38
N SER A 4 -13.09 -8.24 -14.65
CA SER A 4 -13.62 -7.32 -15.66
C SER A 4 -12.65 -7.20 -16.82
N LEU A 5 -13.15 -7.15 -18.05
CA LEU A 5 -12.32 -6.76 -19.19
C LEU A 5 -12.02 -5.26 -19.06
N VAL A 6 -10.74 -4.89 -18.94
CA VAL A 6 -10.30 -3.49 -18.82
C VAL A 6 -9.64 -2.98 -20.10
N GLY A 7 -9.46 -3.83 -21.10
CA GLY A 7 -9.03 -3.43 -22.43
C GLY A 7 -8.60 -4.61 -23.29
N HIS A 8 -8.34 -4.35 -24.57
CA HIS A 8 -7.75 -5.33 -25.48
C HIS A 8 -6.73 -4.63 -26.40
N THR A 9 -5.75 -5.38 -26.88
CA THR A 9 -4.75 -4.89 -27.85
C THR A 9 -4.37 -6.04 -28.77
N GLY A 10 -4.87 -6.03 -30.01
CA GLY A 10 -4.84 -7.21 -30.88
C GLY A 10 -5.53 -8.40 -30.20
N ASN A 11 -4.85 -9.55 -30.17
CA ASN A 11 -5.33 -10.79 -29.53
C ASN A 11 -5.07 -10.83 -28.01
N LYS A 12 -4.66 -9.72 -27.38
CA LYS A 12 -4.37 -9.66 -25.94
C LYS A 12 -5.52 -9.02 -25.20
N LEU A 13 -6.10 -9.76 -24.25
CA LEU A 13 -7.11 -9.23 -23.32
C LEU A 13 -6.42 -8.75 -22.04
N LYS A 14 -6.78 -7.55 -21.56
CA LYS A 14 -6.38 -7.01 -20.27
C LYS A 14 -7.53 -7.19 -19.29
N LEU A 15 -7.28 -7.88 -18.20
CA LEU A 15 -8.27 -8.17 -17.17
C LEU A 15 -7.99 -7.34 -15.91
N GLY A 16 -9.03 -6.68 -15.40
CA GLY A 16 -9.04 -5.99 -14.13
C GLY A 16 -9.74 -6.83 -13.07
N VAL A 17 -9.49 -6.46 -11.82
CA VAL A 17 -10.06 -7.13 -10.64
C VAL A 17 -10.63 -6.13 -9.67
N LYS A 18 -11.73 -6.54 -9.04
CA LYS A 18 -12.50 -5.70 -8.11
C LYS A 18 -11.81 -5.52 -6.76
N ASN A 19 -11.03 -6.50 -6.31
CA ASN A 19 -10.41 -6.48 -4.98
C ASN A 19 -9.10 -7.28 -4.93
N LYS A 20 -8.41 -7.15 -3.78
CA LYS A 20 -7.09 -7.70 -3.51
C LYS A 20 -7.04 -9.23 -3.62
N GLU A 21 -8.05 -9.94 -3.12
CA GLU A 21 -8.16 -11.41 -3.23
C GLU A 21 -8.34 -11.84 -4.70
N SER A 22 -9.14 -11.12 -5.47
CA SER A 22 -9.32 -11.39 -6.90
C SER A 22 -8.01 -11.17 -7.68
N TYR A 23 -7.17 -10.22 -7.27
CA TYR A 23 -5.82 -10.04 -7.83
C TYR A 23 -4.92 -11.25 -7.58
N THR A 24 -4.99 -11.85 -6.39
CA THR A 24 -4.20 -13.06 -6.09
C THR A 24 -4.58 -14.25 -6.98
N THR A 25 -5.84 -14.30 -7.45
CA THR A 25 -6.28 -15.31 -8.42
C THR A 25 -5.72 -15.04 -9.83
N LEU A 26 -5.56 -13.77 -10.20
CA LEU A 26 -4.99 -13.36 -11.49
C LEU A 26 -3.52 -13.79 -11.67
N ILE A 27 -2.76 -13.84 -10.58
CA ILE A 27 -1.33 -14.19 -10.58
C ILE A 27 -1.06 -15.70 -10.40
N SER A 28 -2.04 -16.48 -9.92
CA SER A 28 -1.99 -17.95 -9.89
C SER A 28 -2.21 -18.52 -11.28
N ALA A 29 -1.28 -18.27 -12.20
CA ALA A 29 -1.37 -18.64 -13.62
C ALA A 29 -1.54 -20.16 -13.85
N ASP A 30 -1.11 -20.98 -12.90
CA ASP A 30 -1.33 -22.43 -12.84
C ASP A 30 -2.81 -22.83 -12.76
N LYS A 31 -3.67 -21.92 -12.30
CA LYS A 31 -5.12 -22.13 -12.19
C LYS A 31 -5.90 -21.58 -13.39
N TRP A 32 -5.23 -20.96 -14.35
CA TRP A 32 -5.89 -20.42 -15.53
C TRP A 32 -6.14 -21.52 -16.57
N PRO A 33 -7.31 -21.51 -17.23
CA PRO A 33 -7.57 -22.45 -18.30
C PRO A 33 -6.61 -22.18 -19.46
N LEU A 34 -5.95 -23.23 -19.94
CA LEU A 34 -5.07 -23.18 -21.12
C LEU A 34 -5.87 -23.00 -22.42
N GLN A 35 -7.17 -23.30 -22.38
CA GLN A 35 -8.10 -23.15 -23.49
C GLN A 35 -9.45 -22.57 -23.05
N ILE A 36 -10.00 -21.64 -23.83
CA ILE A 36 -11.42 -21.24 -23.77
C ILE A 36 -11.98 -21.36 -25.19
N ASN A 37 -13.08 -22.08 -25.37
CA ASN A 37 -13.74 -22.29 -26.66
C ASN A 37 -12.77 -22.74 -27.77
N ASN A 38 -11.94 -23.76 -27.49
CA ASN A 38 -10.92 -24.32 -28.38
C ASN A 38 -9.81 -23.33 -28.83
N MET A 39 -9.72 -22.16 -28.20
CA MET A 39 -8.63 -21.21 -28.44
C MET A 39 -7.59 -21.32 -27.33
N ASN A 40 -6.31 -21.47 -27.71
CA ASN A 40 -5.20 -21.48 -26.76
C ASN A 40 -5.01 -20.08 -26.16
N ILE A 41 -4.87 -20.02 -24.84
CA ILE A 41 -4.67 -18.77 -24.11
C ILE A 41 -3.27 -18.73 -23.55
N THR A 42 -2.57 -17.62 -23.81
CA THR A 42 -1.29 -17.32 -23.17
C THR A 42 -1.51 -16.26 -22.10
N VAL A 43 -1.41 -16.66 -20.83
CA VAL A 43 -1.48 -15.71 -19.70
C VAL A 43 -0.12 -15.04 -19.54
N ILE A 44 -0.03 -13.77 -19.93
CA ILE A 44 1.17 -12.96 -19.70
C ILE A 44 1.13 -12.47 -18.26
N LYS A 45 1.98 -13.04 -17.40
CA LYS A 45 2.16 -12.57 -16.03
C LYS A 45 2.64 -11.12 -16.04
N PRO A 46 2.12 -10.25 -15.17
CA PRO A 46 2.69 -8.92 -15.02
C PRO A 46 4.16 -9.06 -14.60
N LYS A 47 5.05 -8.30 -15.26
CA LYS A 47 6.50 -8.29 -14.94
C LYS A 47 6.78 -7.83 -13.50
N PHE A 48 5.81 -7.18 -12.88
CA PHE A 48 5.85 -6.71 -11.51
C PHE A 48 4.67 -7.29 -10.74
N ILE A 49 4.97 -7.98 -9.65
CA ILE A 49 3.97 -8.25 -8.61
C ILE A 49 3.66 -6.87 -8.00
N PRO A 50 2.41 -6.41 -7.95
CA PRO A 50 2.10 -5.15 -7.31
C PRO A 50 2.47 -5.25 -5.83
N ASP A 51 2.69 -4.10 -5.19
CA ASP A 51 2.81 -3.94 -3.73
C ASP A 51 1.63 -4.54 -2.92
N SER A 52 0.68 -5.21 -3.58
CA SER A 52 -0.38 -6.06 -3.05
C SER A 52 0.08 -7.08 -1.99
N PHE A 53 1.31 -7.62 -2.04
CA PHE A 53 1.86 -8.46 -0.95
C PHE A 53 2.88 -7.74 -0.09
N ALA A 54 2.75 -6.42 0.01
CA ALA A 54 3.58 -5.68 0.92
C ALA A 54 3.03 -5.78 2.35
N LEU A 55 3.96 -5.96 3.28
CA LEU A 55 3.72 -5.91 4.71
C LEU A 55 4.50 -4.74 5.30
N VAL A 56 4.06 -4.28 6.46
CA VAL A 56 4.79 -3.32 7.29
C VAL A 56 5.04 -3.93 8.64
N VAL A 57 6.32 -3.96 9.06
CA VAL A 57 6.67 -4.09 10.47
C VAL A 57 6.56 -2.70 11.10
N ARG A 58 5.70 -2.56 12.11
CA ARG A 58 5.44 -1.29 12.78
C ARG A 58 6.13 -1.20 14.13
N TYR A 59 6.38 0.03 14.55
CA TYR A 59 6.86 0.37 15.89
C TYR A 59 8.25 -0.18 16.22
N VAL A 60 9.12 -0.27 15.22
CA VAL A 60 10.50 -0.73 15.40
C VAL A 60 11.28 0.33 16.21
N PRO A 61 11.92 -0.04 17.33
CA PRO A 61 12.72 0.90 18.13
C PRO A 61 13.85 1.56 17.32
N LEU A 62 14.08 2.85 17.56
CA LEU A 62 15.09 3.66 16.84
C LEU A 62 16.54 3.17 17.07
N GLN A 63 16.78 2.38 18.11
CA GLN A 63 18.08 1.80 18.41
C GLN A 63 18.54 0.78 17.35
N TYR A 64 17.60 0.21 16.59
CA TYR A 64 17.91 -0.74 15.53
C TYR A 64 18.12 -0.02 14.20
N ASN A 65 19.28 -0.25 13.58
CA ASN A 65 19.59 0.30 12.26
C ASN A 65 18.90 -0.49 11.14
N ASP A 66 18.74 0.15 9.98
CA ASP A 66 18.03 -0.41 8.82
C ASP A 66 18.59 -1.77 8.36
N LYS A 67 19.91 -1.95 8.41
CA LYS A 67 20.56 -3.21 8.00
C LYS A 67 20.18 -4.35 8.93
N TYR A 68 20.26 -4.13 10.24
CA TYR A 68 19.90 -5.12 11.24
C TYR A 68 18.42 -5.53 11.12
N VAL A 69 17.52 -4.56 10.97
CA VAL A 69 16.09 -4.82 10.83
C VAL A 69 15.81 -5.62 9.54
N LYS A 70 16.49 -5.27 8.44
CA LYS A 70 16.41 -6.02 7.19
C LYS A 70 16.86 -7.47 7.37
N ASP A 71 18.00 -7.70 7.99
CA ASP A 71 18.55 -9.05 8.20
C ASP A 71 17.63 -9.89 9.13
N GLU A 72 16.97 -9.28 10.11
CA GLU A 72 15.95 -9.96 10.94
C GLU A 72 14.70 -10.31 10.13
N ILE A 73 14.20 -9.41 9.28
CA ILE A 73 13.03 -9.66 8.43
C ILE A 73 13.33 -10.79 7.43
N GLU A 74 14.49 -10.76 6.77
CA GLU A 74 14.89 -11.78 5.78
C GLU A 74 15.14 -13.15 6.42
N ARG A 75 15.61 -13.19 7.68
CA ARG A 75 15.74 -14.44 8.45
C ARG A 75 14.40 -15.08 8.79
N ASN A 76 13.42 -14.28 9.20
CA ASN A 76 12.08 -14.78 9.56
C ASN A 76 11.22 -15.06 8.31
N LEU A 77 11.46 -14.33 7.21
CA LEU A 77 10.67 -14.36 6.00
C LEU A 77 11.58 -14.36 4.78
N GLN A 78 12.00 -15.55 4.36
CA GLN A 78 12.97 -15.73 3.26
C GLN A 78 12.45 -15.19 1.92
N SER A 79 11.13 -15.17 1.70
CA SER A 79 10.53 -14.60 0.49
C SER A 79 10.36 -13.08 0.52
N SER A 80 10.90 -12.41 1.55
CA SER A 80 10.87 -10.95 1.66
C SER A 80 11.83 -10.27 0.68
N GLU A 81 11.38 -9.16 0.11
CA GLU A 81 12.18 -8.33 -0.79
C GLU A 81 11.94 -6.85 -0.55
N ASN A 82 12.88 -6.03 -1.02
CA ASN A 82 12.73 -4.57 -1.06
C ASN A 82 12.40 -3.96 0.32
N VAL A 83 13.04 -4.49 1.38
CA VAL A 83 12.89 -3.98 2.74
C VAL A 83 13.39 -2.53 2.81
N ARG A 84 12.54 -1.61 3.23
CA ARG A 84 12.86 -0.18 3.35
C ARG A 84 12.16 0.46 4.55
N CYS A 85 12.86 1.36 5.23
CA CYS A 85 12.25 2.23 6.24
C CYS A 85 11.27 3.21 5.58
N ILE A 86 10.10 3.40 6.19
CA ILE A 86 9.08 4.36 5.76
C ILE A 86 9.46 5.74 6.31
N GLN A 87 9.69 6.68 5.40
CA GLN A 87 9.98 8.06 5.75
C GLN A 87 8.70 8.83 6.02
N TYR A 88 8.53 9.30 7.26
CA TYR A 88 7.41 10.13 7.68
C TYR A 88 7.79 11.61 7.66
N ARG A 89 6.82 12.48 7.35
CA ARG A 89 7.01 13.95 7.36
C ARG A 89 7.41 14.47 8.75
N PHE A 90 6.90 13.85 9.80
CA PHE A 90 7.19 14.22 11.18
C PHE A 90 7.99 13.11 11.85
N GLN A 91 8.96 13.50 12.67
CA GLN A 91 9.78 12.55 13.41
C GLN A 91 8.92 11.75 14.38
N ARG A 92 9.09 10.43 14.35
CA ARG A 92 8.41 9.49 15.24
C ARG A 92 9.40 8.92 16.25
N ARG A 93 8.86 8.41 17.36
CA ARG A 93 9.63 7.68 18.38
C ARG A 93 10.01 6.25 17.96
N THR A 94 9.52 5.80 16.81
CA THR A 94 9.73 4.48 16.23
C THR A 94 9.78 4.56 14.71
N ASN A 95 10.40 3.56 14.09
CA ASN A 95 10.47 3.37 12.66
C ASN A 95 9.46 2.30 12.21
N ASP A 96 8.99 2.44 10.97
CA ASP A 96 8.19 1.40 10.32
C ASP A 96 8.94 0.93 9.07
N PHE A 97 8.95 -0.37 8.80
CA PHE A 97 9.65 -0.95 7.65
C PHE A 97 8.67 -1.65 6.74
N ARG A 98 8.67 -1.27 5.46
CA ARG A 98 7.88 -1.93 4.41
C ARG A 98 8.74 -2.94 3.66
N PHE A 99 8.13 -4.02 3.22
CA PHE A 99 8.77 -5.04 2.40
C PHE A 99 7.71 -5.80 1.60
N ILE A 100 8.13 -6.41 0.49
CA ILE A 100 7.27 -7.21 -0.40
C ILE A 100 7.45 -8.68 -0.03
N VAL A 101 6.38 -9.48 -0.03
CA VAL A 101 6.44 -10.92 0.20
C VAL A 101 6.09 -11.65 -1.10
N LYS A 102 7.02 -12.45 -1.63
CA LYS A 102 6.80 -13.17 -2.90
C LYS A 102 5.89 -14.39 -2.74
N ASN A 103 5.89 -15.03 -1.57
CA ASN A 103 5.12 -16.24 -1.31
C ASN A 103 3.78 -15.91 -0.62
N LEU A 104 2.67 -16.28 -1.25
CA LEU A 104 1.31 -16.03 -0.73
C LEU A 104 1.03 -16.77 0.58
N HIS A 105 1.55 -17.99 0.73
CA HIS A 105 1.37 -18.77 1.93
C HIS A 105 2.11 -18.13 3.11
N GLU A 106 3.37 -17.74 2.91
CA GLU A 106 4.15 -17.01 3.91
C GLU A 106 3.50 -15.68 4.28
N TYR A 107 3.04 -14.90 3.30
CA TYR A 107 2.32 -13.65 3.51
C TYR A 107 1.08 -13.86 4.39
N SER A 108 0.27 -14.88 4.10
CA SER A 108 -0.95 -15.18 4.84
C SER A 108 -0.64 -15.67 6.27
N SER A 109 0.39 -16.51 6.42
CA SER A 109 0.82 -17.01 7.72
C SER A 109 1.33 -15.89 8.61
N PHE A 110 2.18 -14.99 8.09
CA PHE A 110 2.70 -13.85 8.85
C PHE A 110 1.63 -12.81 9.19
N LEU A 111 0.62 -12.63 8.34
CA LEU A 111 -0.55 -11.81 8.69
C LEU A 111 -1.39 -12.43 9.80
N LYS A 112 -1.56 -13.76 9.80
CA LYS A 112 -2.28 -14.45 10.87
C LYS A 112 -1.53 -14.37 12.20
N LEU A 113 -0.19 -14.49 12.17
CA LEU A 113 0.65 -14.28 13.34
C LEU A 113 0.57 -12.82 13.82
N GLY A 114 0.56 -11.88 12.87
CA GLY A 114 0.41 -10.44 13.13
C GLY A 114 1.61 -9.80 13.85
N ARG A 115 2.68 -10.55 14.11
CA ARG A 115 3.85 -10.10 14.87
C ARG A 115 5.14 -10.77 14.41
N ILE A 116 6.26 -10.08 14.60
CA ILE A 116 7.62 -10.54 14.29
C ILE A 116 8.59 -10.04 15.36
N SER A 117 9.57 -10.85 15.73
CA SER A 117 10.64 -10.42 16.63
C SER A 117 11.70 -9.63 15.86
N ILE A 118 12.05 -8.44 16.35
CA ILE A 118 13.20 -7.65 15.89
C ILE A 118 14.07 -7.40 17.12
N GLY A 119 15.22 -8.08 17.20
CA GLY A 119 16.00 -8.13 18.42
C GLY A 119 15.18 -8.71 19.58
N ASN A 120 15.08 -7.96 20.69
CA ASN A 120 14.29 -8.35 21.86
C ASN A 120 12.86 -7.77 21.85
N THR A 121 12.45 -7.12 20.75
CA THR A 121 11.15 -6.45 20.66
C THR A 121 10.21 -7.22 19.73
N LEU A 122 8.98 -7.45 20.20
CA LEU A 122 7.93 -8.04 19.37
C LEU A 122 7.16 -6.92 18.65
N CYS A 123 7.42 -6.79 17.35
CA CYS A 123 6.85 -5.74 16.50
C CYS A 123 5.58 -6.23 15.80
N THR A 124 4.64 -5.33 15.55
CA THR A 124 3.38 -5.64 14.89
C THR A 124 3.57 -5.69 13.37
N ILE A 125 2.98 -6.69 12.72
CA ILE A 125 2.90 -6.76 11.26
C ILE A 125 1.49 -6.41 10.81
N THR A 126 1.41 -5.55 9.80
CA THR A 126 0.15 -5.20 9.15
C THR A 126 0.29 -5.24 7.63
N PRO A 127 -0.80 -5.43 6.89
CA PRO A 127 -0.79 -5.20 5.45
C PRO A 127 -0.33 -3.77 5.15
N PHE A 128 0.61 -3.62 4.22
CA PHE A 128 0.85 -2.33 3.62
C PHE A 128 -0.24 -2.06 2.58
N LEU A 129 -1.08 -1.08 2.87
CA LEU A 129 -1.98 -0.52 1.89
C LEU A 129 -1.31 0.74 1.38
N ALA A 130 -0.62 0.64 0.24
CA ALA A 130 -0.17 1.83 -0.46
C ALA A 130 -1.42 2.70 -0.69
N GLY A 131 -1.43 3.92 -0.16
CA GLY A 131 -2.45 4.89 -0.53
C GLY A 131 -2.34 5.10 -2.02
N ASN A 132 -3.22 4.48 -2.81
CA ASN A 132 -3.25 4.68 -4.24
C ASN A 132 -3.56 6.17 -4.47
N ARG A 133 -2.54 6.97 -4.73
CA ARG A 133 -2.73 8.26 -5.40
C ARG A 133 -3.11 7.91 -6.84
N MET A 134 -4.40 7.68 -7.06
CA MET A 134 -4.96 7.77 -8.40
C MET A 134 -4.89 9.23 -8.81
N THR A 135 -3.83 9.58 -9.54
CA THR A 135 -3.80 10.84 -10.28
C THR A 135 -4.79 10.67 -11.44
N LEU A 136 -6.06 10.99 -11.18
CA LEU A 136 -7.05 10.99 -12.23
C LEU A 136 -6.62 12.01 -13.29
N SER A 137 -6.51 11.57 -14.55
CA SER A 137 -6.21 12.45 -15.69
C SER A 137 -7.25 13.57 -15.74
N SER A 138 -6.79 14.81 -15.75
CA SER A 138 -7.63 16.00 -15.94
C SER A 138 -8.26 16.08 -17.34
N VAL A 139 -7.89 15.17 -18.25
CA VAL A 139 -8.42 15.08 -19.61
C VAL A 139 -9.73 14.27 -19.67
N CYS A 140 -10.04 13.48 -18.63
CA CYS A 140 -11.30 12.76 -18.56
C CYS A 140 -12.41 13.68 -18.04
N GLU A 141 -13.42 13.92 -18.88
CA GLU A 141 -14.57 14.79 -18.57
C GLU A 141 -15.32 14.34 -17.29
N LYS A 142 -15.55 13.03 -17.13
CA LYS A 142 -16.18 12.45 -15.92
C LYS A 142 -15.36 12.68 -14.64
N VAL A 143 -14.04 12.74 -14.76
CA VAL A 143 -13.15 13.07 -13.63
C VAL A 143 -13.24 14.55 -13.28
N ALA A 144 -13.33 15.42 -14.29
CA ALA A 144 -13.44 16.87 -14.11
C ALA A 144 -14.78 17.25 -13.46
N GLU A 145 -15.88 16.62 -13.88
CA GLU A 145 -17.20 16.72 -13.25
C GLU A 145 -17.13 16.30 -11.78
N TYR A 146 -16.64 15.09 -11.49
CA TYR A 146 -16.52 14.58 -10.12
C TYR A 146 -15.67 15.49 -9.22
N ARG A 147 -14.56 16.05 -9.73
CA ARG A 147 -13.73 17.00 -8.96
C ARG A 147 -14.46 18.29 -8.65
N SER A 148 -15.27 18.78 -9.59
CA SER A 148 -16.06 20.00 -9.42
C SER A 148 -17.14 19.79 -8.35
N GLU A 149 -17.87 18.68 -8.43
CA GLU A 149 -18.87 18.29 -7.43
C GLU A 149 -18.25 18.13 -6.04
N LEU A 150 -17.10 17.45 -5.94
CA LEU A 150 -16.44 17.22 -4.66
C LEU A 150 -15.92 18.53 -4.04
N LYS A 151 -15.44 19.46 -4.88
CA LYS A 151 -15.02 20.80 -4.45
C LYS A 151 -16.21 21.60 -3.92
N GLU A 152 -17.36 21.52 -4.58
CA GLU A 152 -18.59 22.18 -4.14
C GLU A 152 -19.10 21.61 -2.82
N GLN A 153 -19.13 20.28 -2.68
CA GLN A 153 -19.53 19.61 -1.44
C GLN A 153 -18.62 19.99 -0.26
N VAL A 154 -17.30 20.03 -0.46
CA VAL A 154 -16.34 20.46 0.57
C VAL A 154 -16.57 21.92 0.94
N ASN A 155 -16.80 22.81 -0.03
CA ASN A 155 -17.09 24.22 0.24
C ASN A 155 -18.40 24.39 1.02
N ASN A 156 -19.46 23.68 0.64
CA ASN A 156 -20.74 23.70 1.36
C ASN A 156 -20.60 23.16 2.78
N ALA A 157 -19.77 22.14 2.99
CA ALA A 157 -19.47 21.61 4.31
C ALA A 157 -18.65 22.58 5.18
N ILE A 158 -17.76 23.38 4.57
CA ILE A 158 -17.04 24.46 5.26
C ILE A 158 -18.00 25.61 5.62
N LEU A 159 -18.84 26.04 4.67
CA LEU A 159 -19.81 27.13 4.89
C LEU A 159 -20.92 26.75 5.89
N SER A 160 -21.26 25.46 5.98
CA SER A 160 -22.22 24.93 6.97
C SER A 160 -21.56 24.52 8.29
N ASP A 161 -20.29 24.86 8.49
CA ASP A 161 -19.52 24.59 9.72
C ASP A 161 -19.37 23.10 10.10
N LYS A 162 -19.68 22.20 9.15
CA LYS A 162 -19.50 20.73 9.28
C LYS A 162 -18.04 20.32 9.08
N LEU A 163 -17.24 21.15 8.43
CA LEU A 163 -15.81 20.96 8.19
C LEU A 163 -15.07 22.25 8.52
N GLN A 164 -14.29 22.26 9.60
CA GLN A 164 -13.45 23.40 9.93
C GLN A 164 -12.17 23.40 9.11
N ARG A 165 -11.81 24.54 8.50
CA ARG A 165 -10.48 24.71 7.93
C ARG A 165 -9.47 24.71 9.07
N LEU A 166 -8.50 23.80 9.01
CA LEU A 166 -7.32 23.87 9.86
C LEU A 166 -6.57 25.15 9.50
N VAL A 167 -6.74 26.20 10.30
CA VAL A 167 -5.85 27.36 10.25
C VAL A 167 -4.47 26.85 10.69
N PRO A 168 -3.41 27.07 9.92
CA PRO A 168 -2.06 26.79 10.38
C PRO A 168 -1.87 27.52 11.72
N GLN A 169 -1.64 26.80 12.81
CA GLN A 169 -1.24 27.45 14.04
C GLN A 169 0.13 28.07 13.78
N ASP A 170 0.20 29.40 13.81
CA ASP A 170 1.46 30.11 13.79
C ASP A 170 2.38 29.53 14.87
N HIS A 171 3.64 29.37 14.50
CA HIS A 171 4.69 28.72 15.28
C HIS A 171 4.64 29.07 16.78
N PRO A 172 4.87 28.10 17.70
CA PRO A 172 5.08 28.43 19.10
C PRO A 172 6.29 29.36 19.20
N GLN A 173 6.07 30.54 19.81
CA GLN A 173 7.15 31.50 20.05
C GLN A 173 8.27 30.87 20.89
N PRO A 174 9.54 31.25 20.67
CA PRO A 174 10.65 30.71 21.43
C PRO A 174 10.48 31.05 22.92
N ILE A 175 10.55 30.01 23.75
CA ILE A 175 10.57 30.11 25.20
C ILE A 175 11.80 30.95 25.58
N GLN A 176 11.58 32.15 26.10
CA GLN A 176 12.64 32.92 26.76
C GLN A 176 12.91 32.25 28.11
N PHE A 177 14.10 31.69 28.27
CA PHE A 177 14.62 31.30 29.59
C PHE A 177 15.07 32.56 30.31
N GLU A 178 14.33 33.00 31.32
CA GLU A 178 14.88 33.87 32.35
C GLU A 178 15.73 33.01 33.30
N MET A 179 17.04 33.22 33.27
CA MET A 179 17.95 32.75 34.30
C MET A 179 17.72 33.59 35.57
N LYS A 180 17.35 32.93 36.67
CA LYS A 180 17.54 33.44 38.04
C LYS A 180 18.61 32.63 38.73
#